data_AF-A0AA43J771-F1
#
_entry.id   AF-A0AA43J771-F1
#
_cell.length_a   1.000
_cell.length_b   1.000
_cell.length_c   1.000
_cell.angle_alpha   90.00
_cell.angle_beta   90.00
_cell.angle_gamma   90.00
#
_symmetry.space_group_name_H-M   'P 1'
#
loop_
_entity.id
_entity.type
_entity.pdbx_description
1 polymer ?
#
loop_
_entity_poly.entity_id
_entity_poly.type
_entity_poly.pdbx_seq_one_letter_code
_entity_poly.pdbx_strand_id
1 'polypeptide(L)'
;MNDDRPKRETISLEEATISNMWEIAAIVEVLERKGLCTKQDLFDIISEFRKKTPRAKIPETAFPEPYLLTETENKIIDDILALLNKNGLTSHQSLSLLERLGGIIEMGQRLSKETTH
;
A
#
# COMPACT_ATOMS: atom_id res chain seq x y z
N MET A 1 26.22 32.86 10.45
CA MET A 1 24.92 32.52 9.83
C MET A 1 24.67 31.06 10.11
N ASN A 2 23.92 30.75 11.18
CA ASN A 2 23.50 29.38 11.49
C ASN A 2 22.01 29.31 11.18
N ASP A 3 21.67 28.83 9.99
CA ASP A 3 20.30 28.45 9.66
C ASP A 3 20.10 27.02 10.16
N ASP A 4 20.01 26.87 11.48
CA ASP A 4 19.79 25.60 12.18
C ASP A 4 18.28 25.31 12.24
N ARG A 5 17.61 25.42 11.07
CA ARG A 5 16.21 25.04 10.94
C ARG A 5 16.16 23.51 11.00
N PRO A 6 15.41 22.91 11.95
CA PRO A 6 15.24 21.47 11.99
C PRO A 6 14.62 21.07 10.66
N LYS A 7 15.34 20.22 9.91
CA LYS A 7 14.79 19.54 8.73
C LYS A 7 13.53 18.84 9.19
N ARG A 8 12.36 19.38 8.86
CA ARG A 8 11.11 18.63 8.97
C ARG A 8 11.35 17.38 8.15
N GLU A 9 11.42 16.23 8.81
CA GLU A 9 11.37 14.94 8.15
C GLU A 9 10.05 14.93 7.38
N THR A 10 10.14 15.16 6.08
CA THR A 10 8.99 15.12 5.19
C THR A 10 8.65 13.66 5.03
N ILE A 11 7.65 13.21 5.80
CA ILE A 11 7.05 11.88 5.63
C ILE A 11 6.64 11.75 4.17
N SER A 12 7.05 10.66 3.51
CA SER A 12 6.66 10.41 2.14
C SER A 12 5.13 10.25 2.05
N LEU A 13 4.55 10.57 0.89
CA LEU A 13 3.11 10.40 0.69
C LEU A 13 2.67 8.95 0.93
N GLU A 14 3.52 7.99 0.57
CA GLU A 14 3.28 6.56 0.79
C GLU A 14 3.29 6.20 2.27
N GLU A 15 4.30 6.63 3.02
CA GLU A 15 4.36 6.43 4.48
C GLU A 15 3.17 7.08 5.19
N ALA A 16 2.78 8.29 4.78
CA ALA A 16 1.61 8.97 5.32
C ALA A 16 0.31 8.21 4.99
N THR A 17 0.21 7.65 3.78
CA THR A 17 -0.95 6.84 3.36
C THR A 17 -1.03 5.53 4.15
N ILE A 18 0.11 4.85 4.36
CA ILE A 18 0.20 3.63 5.17
C ILE A 18 -0.16 3.92 6.63
N SER A 19 0.38 5.01 7.21
CA SER A 19 0.06 5.42 8.58
C SER A 19 -1.44 5.68 8.73
N ASN A 20 -2.01 6.48 7.82
CA ASN A 20 -3.44 6.79 7.83
C ASN A 20 -4.31 5.53 7.69
N MET A 21 -3.90 4.57 6.87
CA MET A 21 -4.62 3.30 6.71
C MET A 21 -4.66 2.51 8.03
N TRP A 22 -3.53 2.37 8.73
CA TRP A 22 -3.47 1.67 10.02
C TRP A 22 -4.25 2.40 11.12
N GLU A 23 -4.17 3.72 11.16
CA GLU A 23 -4.91 4.55 12.11
C GLU A 23 -6.43 4.41 11.90
N ILE A 24 -6.89 4.45 10.66
CA ILE A 24 -8.31 4.24 10.32
C ILE A 24 -8.73 2.81 10.69
N ALA A 25 -7.92 1.80 10.39
CA ALA A 25 -8.22 0.41 10.73
C ALA A 25 -8.38 0.22 12.25
N ALA A 26 -7.50 0.84 13.05
CA ALA A 26 -7.59 0.80 14.51
C ALA A 26 -8.86 1.49 15.03
N ILE A 27 -9.25 2.63 14.44
CA ILE A 27 -10.49 3.32 14.82
C ILE A 27 -11.70 2.43 14.50
N VAL A 28 -11.77 1.85 13.30
CA VAL A 28 -12.87 0.96 12.90
C VAL A 28 -13.00 -0.23 13.86
N GLU A 29 -11.87 -0.86 14.20
CA GLU A 29 -11.84 -1.98 15.15
C GLU A 29 -12.37 -1.58 16.54
N VAL A 30 -12.00 -0.39 17.04
CA VAL A 30 -12.50 0.11 18.33
C VAL A 30 -14.00 0.38 18.29
N LEU A 31 -14.51 0.95 17.20
CA LEU A 31 -15.94 1.24 17.04
C LEU A 31 -16.76 -0.05 16.97
N GLU A 32 -16.27 -1.07 16.27
CA GLU A 32 -16.91 -2.39 16.17
C GLU A 32 -16.93 -3.09 17.54
N ARG A 33 -15.80 -3.11 18.27
CA ARG A 33 -15.73 -3.70 19.63
C ARG A 33 -16.66 -3.03 20.62
N LYS A 34 -16.92 -1.73 20.46
CA LYS A 34 -17.88 -0.98 21.28
C LYS A 34 -19.33 -1.12 20.81
N GLY A 35 -19.58 -1.83 19.70
CA GLY A 35 -20.90 -1.99 19.11
C GLY A 35 -21.50 -0.69 18.57
N LEU A 36 -20.66 0.30 18.24
CA LEU A 36 -21.10 1.62 17.77
C LEU A 36 -21.44 1.62 16.29
N CYS A 37 -20.78 0.77 15.50
CA CYS A 37 -21.09 0.53 14.10
C CYS A 37 -20.62 -0.88 13.70
N THR A 38 -21.27 -1.44 12.69
CA THR A 38 -20.78 -2.63 11.98
C THR A 38 -19.89 -2.23 10.81
N LYS A 39 -19.11 -3.18 10.28
CA LYS A 39 -18.38 -2.97 9.03
C LYS A 39 -19.31 -2.58 7.87
N GLN A 40 -20.53 -3.12 7.86
CA GLN A 40 -21.51 -2.81 6.82
C GLN A 40 -21.95 -1.34 6.86
N ASP A 41 -22.21 -0.79 8.06
CA ASP A 41 -22.58 0.62 8.22
C ASP A 41 -21.51 1.56 7.64
N LEU A 42 -20.24 1.22 7.83
CA LEU A 42 -19.12 1.97 7.25
C LEU A 42 -19.11 1.89 5.72
N PHE A 43 -19.33 0.71 5.13
CA PHE A 43 -19.43 0.55 3.68
C PHE A 43 -20.57 1.38 3.08
N ASP A 44 -21.72 1.43 3.74
CA ASP A 44 -22.88 2.17 3.27
C ASP A 44 -22.61 3.68 3.30
N ILE A 45 -22.04 4.19 4.40
CA ILE A 45 -21.66 5.61 4.55
C ILE A 45 -20.60 6.01 3.52
N ILE A 46 -19.57 5.19 3.31
CA ILE A 46 -18.53 5.45 2.30
C ILE A 46 -19.16 5.48 0.90
N SER A 47 -20.06 4.56 0.60
CA SER A 47 -20.77 4.51 -0.67
C SER A 47 -21.62 5.75 -0.90
N GLU A 48 -22.30 6.25 0.14
CA GLU A 48 -23.02 7.51 0.07
C GLU A 48 -22.09 8.72 -0.16
N PHE A 49 -20.97 8.79 0.55
CA PHE A 49 -20.00 9.88 0.39
C PHE A 49 -19.40 9.92 -1.02
N ARG A 50 -19.12 8.75 -1.60
CA ARG A 50 -18.66 8.61 -2.99
C ARG A 50 -19.73 9.05 -3.99
N LYS A 51 -21.01 8.80 -3.71
CA LYS A 51 -22.13 9.31 -4.54
C LYS A 51 -22.24 10.84 -4.45
N LYS A 52 -22.08 11.41 -3.25
CA LYS A 52 -22.16 12.86 -2.99
C LYS A 52 -20.95 13.65 -3.49
N THR A 53 -19.82 12.98 -3.73
CA THR A 53 -18.56 13.62 -4.15
C THR A 53 -18.06 13.03 -5.49
N PRO A 54 -18.56 13.48 -6.64
CA PRO A 54 -18.19 12.92 -7.95
C PRO A 54 -16.69 13.01 -8.28
N ARG A 55 -15.97 13.98 -7.69
CA ARG A 55 -14.51 14.13 -7.82
C ARG A 55 -13.69 13.10 -7.05
N ALA A 56 -14.33 12.34 -6.14
CA ALA A 56 -13.71 11.23 -5.42
C ALA A 56 -14.01 9.86 -6.08
N LYS A 57 -14.78 9.83 -7.17
CA LYS A 57 -14.73 8.68 -8.07
C LYS A 57 -13.34 8.70 -8.70
N ILE A 58 -12.44 7.89 -8.14
CA ILE A 58 -11.24 7.47 -8.86
C ILE A 58 -11.78 6.80 -10.13
N PRO A 59 -11.52 7.35 -11.33
CA PRO A 59 -11.85 6.64 -12.56
C PRO A 59 -11.28 5.22 -12.47
N GLU A 60 -12.03 4.20 -12.92
CA GLU A 60 -11.48 2.83 -13.03
C GLU A 60 -10.18 2.80 -13.87
N THR A 61 -9.99 3.83 -14.70
CA THR A 61 -8.82 4.07 -15.55
C THR A 61 -7.77 5.03 -14.97
N ALA A 62 -7.99 5.63 -13.78
CA ALA A 62 -7.05 6.59 -13.19
C ALA A 62 -5.80 5.93 -12.62
N PHE A 63 -5.86 4.62 -12.42
CA PHE A 63 -4.70 3.81 -12.16
C PHE A 63 -4.63 2.74 -13.25
N PRO A 64 -3.54 2.69 -14.05
CA PRO A 64 -3.37 1.66 -15.06
C PRO A 64 -3.27 0.24 -14.46
N GLU A 65 -3.00 0.13 -13.15
CA GLU A 65 -3.04 -1.10 -12.38
C GLU A 65 -4.00 -0.98 -11.18
N PRO A 66 -4.73 -2.06 -10.81
CA PRO A 66 -5.60 -2.04 -9.64
C PRO A 66 -4.84 -1.63 -8.37
N TYR A 67 -5.28 -0.56 -7.72
CA TYR A 67 -4.73 -0.10 -6.43
C TYR A 67 -5.09 -1.04 -5.27
N LEU A 68 -6.05 -1.94 -5.49
CA LEU A 68 -6.42 -3.01 -4.56
C LEU A 68 -5.74 -4.29 -5.01
N LEU A 69 -4.85 -4.79 -4.16
CA LEU A 69 -4.30 -6.14 -4.27
C LEU A 69 -5.46 -7.14 -4.23
N THR A 70 -5.46 -8.08 -5.15
CA THR A 70 -6.32 -9.26 -5.14
C THR A 70 -6.04 -10.13 -3.92
N GLU A 71 -6.97 -11.02 -3.56
CA GLU A 71 -6.76 -12.01 -2.49
C GLU A 71 -5.48 -12.83 -2.71
N THR A 72 -5.21 -13.20 -3.96
CA THR A 72 -3.99 -13.91 -4.36
C THR A 72 -2.74 -13.07 -4.13
N GLU A 73 -2.75 -11.80 -4.52
CA GLU A 73 -1.60 -10.89 -4.33
C GLU A 73 -1.32 -10.63 -2.84
N ASN A 74 -2.36 -10.42 -2.03
CA ASN A 74 -2.22 -10.29 -0.57
C ASN A 74 -1.59 -11.55 0.04
N LYS A 75 -2.05 -12.74 -0.35
CA LYS A 75 -1.49 -14.00 0.12
C LYS A 75 -0.01 -14.16 -0.28
N ILE A 76 0.34 -13.80 -1.51
CA ILE A 76 1.74 -13.84 -1.97
C ILE A 76 2.61 -12.90 -1.14
N ILE A 77 2.12 -11.68 -0.83
CA ILE A 77 2.84 -10.73 0.02
C ILE A 77 3.04 -11.31 1.42
N ASP A 78 2.01 -11.89 2.02
CA ASP A 78 2.10 -12.52 3.34
C ASP A 78 3.13 -13.66 3.36
N ASP A 79 3.12 -14.53 2.33
CA ASP A 79 4.07 -15.63 2.19
C ASP A 79 5.52 -15.12 2.04
N ILE A 80 5.73 -14.05 1.26
CA ILE A 80 7.04 -13.41 1.11
C ILE A 80 7.51 -12.82 2.44
N LEU A 81 6.66 -12.09 3.15
CA LEU A 81 6.99 -11.50 4.44
C LEU A 81 7.32 -12.58 5.48
N ALA A 82 6.55 -13.68 5.51
CA ALA A 82 6.85 -14.82 6.37
C ALA A 82 8.22 -15.43 6.05
N LEU A 83 8.58 -15.54 4.77
CA LEU A 83 9.87 -16.08 4.33
C LEU A 83 11.03 -15.16 4.71
N LEU A 84 10.89 -13.85 4.54
CA LEU A 84 11.88 -12.86 4.96
C LEU A 84 12.13 -12.94 6.48
N ASN A 85 11.05 -12.96 7.27
CA ASN A 85 11.11 -13.07 8.72
C ASN A 85 11.73 -14.39 9.19
N LYS A 86 11.37 -15.51 8.55
CA LYS A 86 11.94 -16.84 8.85
C LYS A 86 13.45 -16.89 8.67
N ASN A 87 13.99 -16.12 7.74
CA ASN A 87 15.42 -16.03 7.46
C ASN A 87 16.12 -14.92 8.27
N GLY A 88 15.40 -14.24 9.17
CA GLY A 88 15.95 -13.21 10.06
C GLY A 88 16.40 -11.95 9.33
N LEU A 89 15.85 -11.66 8.14
CA LEU A 89 16.18 -10.43 7.44
C LEU A 89 15.59 -9.23 8.20
N THR A 90 16.42 -8.21 8.39
CA THR A 90 15.95 -6.90 8.86
C THR A 90 15.16 -6.20 7.76
N SER A 91 14.32 -5.22 8.12
CA SER A 91 13.53 -4.44 7.16
C SER A 91 14.40 -3.83 6.04
N HIS A 92 15.59 -3.32 6.38
CA HIS A 92 16.52 -2.77 5.40
C HIS A 92 17.07 -3.83 4.43
N GLN A 93 17.41 -5.02 4.94
CA GLN A 93 17.89 -6.13 4.11
C GLN A 93 16.79 -6.67 3.20
N SER A 94 15.57 -6.78 3.72
CA SER A 94 14.37 -7.15 2.97
C SER A 94 14.10 -6.17 1.84
N LEU A 95 14.14 -4.86 2.11
CA LEU A 95 13.93 -3.83 1.10
C LEU A 95 14.99 -3.94 -0.02
N SER A 96 16.27 -3.99 0.34
CA SER A 96 17.35 -4.12 -0.65
C SER A 96 17.25 -5.39 -1.50
N LEU A 97 16.77 -6.50 -0.91
CA LEU A 97 16.52 -7.74 -1.65
C LEU A 97 15.37 -7.59 -2.65
N LEU A 98 14.26 -6.98 -2.24
CA LEU A 98 13.09 -6.76 -3.09
C LEU A 98 13.39 -5.79 -4.24
N GLU A 99 14.19 -4.75 -4.01
CA GLU A 99 14.68 -3.85 -5.07
C GLU A 99 15.52 -4.60 -6.11
N ARG A 100 16.44 -5.48 -5.65
CA ARG A 100 17.24 -6.33 -6.55
C ARG A 100 16.36 -7.27 -7.37
N LEU A 101 15.35 -7.86 -6.73
CA LEU A 101 14.38 -8.73 -7.42
C LEU A 101 13.61 -7.96 -8.50
N GLY A 102 13.15 -6.74 -8.18
CA GLY A 102 12.50 -5.84 -9.14
C GLY A 102 13.39 -5.56 -10.35
N GLY A 103 14.66 -5.23 -10.13
CA GLY A 103 15.63 -5.02 -11.21
C GLY A 103 15.85 -6.26 -12.09
N ILE A 104 15.87 -7.46 -11.51
CA ILE A 104 15.98 -8.72 -12.28
C ILE A 104 14.75 -8.94 -13.17
N ILE A 105 13.55 -8.71 -12.64
CA ILE A 105 12.30 -8.85 -13.39
C ILE A 105 12.26 -7.85 -14.55
N GLU A 106 12.63 -6.59 -14.30
CA GLU A 106 12.67 -5.55 -15.33
C GLU A 106 13.65 -5.90 -16.46
N MET A 107 14.85 -6.40 -16.11
CA MET A 107 15.82 -6.87 -17.10
C MET A 107 15.26 -8.03 -17.94
N GLY A 108 14.59 -9.00 -17.30
CA GLY A 108 13.94 -10.11 -18.01
C GLY A 108 12.89 -9.65 -19.02
N GLN A 109 12.09 -8.64 -18.67
CA GLN A 109 11.09 -8.05 -19.58
C GLN A 109 11.72 -7.29 -20.76
N ARG A 110 12.86 -6.63 -20.56
CA ARG A 110 13.58 -5.94 -21.65
C ARG A 110 14.14 -6.95 -22.65
N LEU A 111 14.75 -8.02 -22.16
CA LEU A 111 15.31 -9.09 -23.00
C LEU A 111 14.24 -9.81 -23.81
N SER A 112 13.06 -10.08 -23.24
CA SER A 112 11.97 -10.74 -23.97
C SER A 112 11.39 -9.88 -25.10
N LYS A 113 11.44 -8.55 -24.96
CA LYS A 113 10.97 -7.60 -25.99
C LYS A 113 11.96 -7.49 -27.15
N GLU A 114 13.27 -7.60 -26.91
CA GLU A 114 14.30 -7.54 -27.96
C GLU A 114 14.38 -8.81 -28.82
N THR A 115 14.01 -9.99 -28.29
CA THR A 115 14.07 -11.27 -29.03
C THR A 115 12.89 -11.54 -29.97
N THR A 116 11.92 -10.62 -30.09
CA THR A 116 10.72 -10.79 -30.93
C THR A 116 10.84 -10.02 -32.26
N HIS A 117 11.97 -10.15 -32.94
CA HIS A 117 12.23 -9.59 -34.28
C HIS A 117 12.69 -10.67 -35.26
#